data_AF-A0A6M3LU68-F1
#
_entry.id   AF-A0A6M3LU68-F1
#
_cell.length_a   1.000
_cell.length_b   1.000
_cell.length_c   1.000
_cell.angle_alpha   90.00
_cell.angle_beta   90.00
_cell.angle_gamma   90.00
#
_symmetry.space_group_name_H-M   'P 1'
#
loop_
_entity.id
_entity.type
_entity.pdbx_description
1 polymer ?
#
loop_
_entity_poly.entity_id
_entity_poly.type
_entity_poly.pdbx_seq_one_letter_code
_entity_poly.pdbx_strand_id
1 'polypeptide(L)' 'MTCECTACGEIFKSETGFDKHRTGKYTIPSTRKCLTKRQMINKGMIKKEGYWITSEYTFKPSLRDVQPSK' A
#
# COMPACT_ATOMS: atom_id res chain seq x y z
N MET A 1 -0.82 6.97 -10.40
CA MET A 1 -2.21 6.71 -10.01
C MET A 1 -2.25 6.49 -8.49
N THR A 2 -3.28 6.98 -7.80
CA THR A 2 -3.49 6.83 -6.35
C THR A 2 -4.90 6.32 -6.09
N CYS A 3 -5.08 5.53 -5.04
CA CYS A 3 -6.39 5.02 -4.62
C CYS A 3 -6.79 5.71 -3.31
N GLU A 4 -8.01 6.23 -3.24
CA GLU A 4 -8.55 6.87 -2.04
C GLU A 4 -9.63 5.98 -1.42
N CYS A 5 -9.61 5.83 -0.10
CA CYS A 5 -10.69 5.17 0.62
C CYS A 5 -11.77 6.15 1.05
N THR A 6 -12.95 6.07 0.44
CA THR A 6 -14.10 6.92 0.78
C THR A 6 -14.62 6.71 2.21
N ALA A 7 -14.30 5.59 2.86
CA ALA A 7 -14.74 5.30 4.22
C ALA A 7 -13.87 5.95 5.30
N CYS A 8 -12.58 6.20 5.03
CA CYS A 8 -11.64 6.74 6.02
C CYS A 8 -10.79 7.93 5.54
N GLY A 9 -10.87 8.29 4.25
CA GLY A 9 -10.14 9.40 3.64
C GLY A 9 -8.64 9.16 3.44
N GLU A 10 -8.13 7.96 3.70
CA GLU A 10 -6.71 7.66 3.50
C GLU A 10 -6.41 7.38 2.02
N ILE A 11 -5.24 7.86 1.57
CA ILE A 11 -4.77 7.76 0.19
C ILE A 11 -3.63 6.73 0.12
N PHE A 12 -3.63 5.89 -0.91
CA PHE A 12 -2.69 4.80 -1.14
C PHE A 12 -2.03 4.95 -2.52
N LYS A 13 -0.75 4.60 -2.64
CA LYS A 13 -0.04 4.63 -3.94
C LYS A 13 -0.32 3.42 -4.84
N SER A 14 -0.96 2.39 -4.32
CA SER A 14 -1.25 1.17 -5.05
C SER A 14 -2.54 0.52 -4.58
N GLU A 15 -3.15 -0.26 -5.46
CA GLU A 15 -4.30 -1.11 -5.15
C GLU A 15 -3.94 -2.15 -4.10
N THR A 16 -2.73 -2.71 -4.14
CA THR A 16 -2.26 -3.66 -3.10
C THR A 16 -2.22 -3.02 -1.72
N GLY A 17 -1.79 -1.76 -1.62
CA GLY A 17 -1.84 -1.01 -0.36
C GLY A 17 -3.27 -0.75 0.09
N PHE A 18 -4.14 -0.38 -0.85
CA PHE A 18 -5.56 -0.24 -0.59
C PHE A 18 -6.19 -1.56 -0.11
N ASP A 19 -5.92 -2.69 -0.73
CA ASP A 19 -6.51 -3.95 -0.28
C ASP A 19 -5.97 -4.40 1.09
N LYS A 20 -4.67 -4.20 1.34
CA LYS A 20 -4.05 -4.50 2.64
C LYS A 20 -4.59 -3.63 3.79
N HIS A 21 -5.05 -2.42 3.48
CA HIS A 21 -5.66 -1.51 4.46
C HIS A 21 -7.03 -2.01 4.94
N ARG A 22 -7.72 -2.84 4.16
CA ARG A 22 -8.99 -3.44 4.54
C ARG A 22 -8.74 -4.77 5.25
N THR A 23 -9.61 -5.09 6.19
CA THR A 23 -9.58 -6.39 6.87
C THR A 23 -10.99 -6.87 7.15
N GLY A 24 -11.15 -8.13 7.56
CA GLY A 24 -12.46 -8.78 7.72
C GLY A 24 -12.90 -9.54 6.47
N LYS A 25 -13.99 -10.30 6.63
CA LYS A 25 -14.53 -11.18 5.57
C LYS A 25 -15.64 -10.48 4.80
N TYR A 26 -15.71 -10.76 3.49
CA TYR A 26 -16.84 -10.40 2.64
C TYR A 26 -17.92 -11.48 2.77
N THR A 27 -18.63 -11.46 3.89
CA THR A 27 -19.71 -12.41 4.23
C THR A 27 -20.97 -11.63 4.58
N ILE A 28 -22.07 -12.33 4.88
CA ILE A 28 -23.30 -11.74 5.42
C ILE A 28 -23.50 -12.29 6.85
N PRO A 29 -23.44 -11.45 7.91
CA PRO A 29 -23.10 -10.02 7.87
C PRO A 29 -21.62 -9.78 7.49
N SER A 30 -21.36 -8.64 6.88
CA SER A 30 -19.99 -8.25 6.48
C SER A 30 -19.23 -7.77 7.70
N THR A 31 -18.00 -8.24 7.84
CA THR A 31 -17.07 -7.79 8.90
C THR A 31 -15.96 -6.92 8.34
N ARG A 32 -16.07 -6.50 7.07
CA ARG A 32 -15.07 -5.67 6.43
C ARG A 32 -14.98 -4.31 7.10
N LYS A 33 -13.76 -3.92 7.47
CA LYS A 33 -13.45 -2.62 8.09
C LYS A 33 -12.07 -2.11 7.65
N CYS A 34 -11.91 -0.80 7.73
CA CYS A 34 -10.62 -0.16 7.52
C CYS A 34 -9.72 -0.40 8.74
N LEU A 35 -8.43 -0.60 8.52
CA LEU A 35 -7.44 -0.58 9.57
C LEU A 35 -7.21 0.86 10.05
N THR A 36 -6.99 1.02 11.35
CA THR A 36 -6.49 2.28 11.92
C THR A 36 -5.05 2.52 11.48
N LYS A 37 -4.58 3.77 11.54
CA LYS A 37 -3.19 4.16 11.26
C LYS A 37 -2.18 3.29 12.02
N ARG A 38 -2.42 3.07 13.32
CA ARG A 38 -1.58 2.21 14.17
C ARG A 38 -1.55 0.76 13.66
N GLN A 39 -2.70 0.21 13.27
CA GLN A 39 -2.74 -1.15 12.74
C GLN A 39 -2.07 -1.27 11.36
N MET A 40 -2.16 -0.25 10.52
CA MET A 40 -1.45 -0.20 9.24
C MET A 40 0.07 -0.21 9.45
N ILE A 41 0.57 0.61 10.39
CA ILE A 41 1.98 0.62 10.79
C ILE A 41 2.41 -0.74 11.33
N ASN A 42 1.62 -1.35 12.22
CA ASN A 42 1.92 -2.69 12.76
C ASN A 42 1.92 -3.79 11.68
N LYS A 43 1.23 -3.59 10.55
CA LYS A 43 1.27 -4.49 9.38
C LYS A 43 2.42 -4.17 8.41
N GLY A 44 3.32 -3.25 8.79
CA GLY A 44 4.46 -2.82 7.99
C GLY A 44 4.08 -1.91 6.82
N MET A 45 2.93 -1.23 6.87
CA MET A 45 2.62 -0.18 5.90
C MET A 45 3.28 1.13 6.35
N ILE A 46 3.76 1.90 5.37
CA ILE A 46 4.52 3.12 5.61
C ILE A 46 3.70 4.30 5.08
N LYS A 47 3.58 5.38 5.87
CA LYS A 47 2.99 6.63 5.40
C LYS A 47 4.11 7.58 4.96
N LYS A 48 4.11 7.97 3.68
CA LYS A 48 5.13 8.83 3.06
C LYS A 48 4.41 9.92 2.26
N GLU A 49 4.77 11.18 2.47
CA GLU A 49 4.24 12.32 1.70
C GLU A 49 2.69 12.32 1.57
N GLY A 50 2.00 11.94 2.64
CA GLY A 50 0.53 11.93 2.69
C GLY A 50 -0.14 10.65 2.17
N TYR A 51 0.60 9.71 1.59
CA TYR A 51 0.05 8.44 1.07
C TYR A 51 0.65 7.22 1.77
N TRP A 52 -0.11 6.12 1.78
CA TRP A 52 0.34 4.82 2.30
C TRP A 52 0.94 3.95 1.20
N ILE A 53 2.07 3.31 1.52
CA ILE A 53 2.77 2.34 0.68
C ILE A 53 2.98 1.02 1.44
N THR A 54 3.05 -0.10 0.72
CA THR A 54 3.27 -1.44 1.30
C THR A 54 4.74 -1.82 1.44
N SER A 55 5.60 -1.18 0.66
CA SER A 55 7.04 -1.38 0.64
C SER A 55 7.69 -0.18 -0.05
N GLU A 56 8.91 0.17 0.34
CA GLU A 56 9.74 1.04 -0.47
C GLU A 56 10.28 0.22 -1.65
N TYR A 57 9.90 0.59 -2.87
CA TYR A 57 10.52 0.00 -4.05
C TYR A 57 11.93 0.56 -4.18
N THR A 58 12.92 -0.18 -3.69
CA THR A 58 14.32 0.08 -4.05
C THR A 58 14.56 -0.58 -5.40
N PHE A 59 14.70 0.22 -6.46
CA PHE A 59 15.19 -0.28 -7.74
C PHE A 59 16.57 -0.90 -7.50
N LYS A 60 16.67 -2.23 -7.61
CA LYS A 60 17.96 -2.91 -7.68
C LYS A 60 18.31 -2.99 -9.16
N PRO A 61 19.25 -2.16 -9.67
CA PRO A 61 19.69 -2.31 -11.05
C PRO A 61 20.16 -3.74 -11.25
N SER A 62 19.65 -4.41 -12.28
CA SER A 62 20.16 -5.72 -12.63
C SER A 62 21.51 -5.54 -13.31
N LEU A 63 22.40 -6.53 -13.19
CA LEU A 63 23.71 -6.51 -13.86
C LEU A 63 23.60 -6.41 -15.40
N ARG A 64 22.39 -6.56 -15.98
CA ARG A 64 22.12 -6.41 -17.41
C ARG A 64 21.83 -4.96 -17.83
N ASP A 65 21.49 -4.09 -16.88
CA ASP A 65 21.17 -2.68 -17.14
C ASP A 65 22.43 -1.80 -17.19
N VAL A 66 23.59 -2.35 -16.83
CA VAL A 66 24.91 -1.70 -16.93
C VAL A 66 25.56 -2.11 -18.25
N GLN A 67 24.98 -1.72 -19.39
CA GLN A 67 25.72 -1.76 -20.66
C GLN A 67 26.54 -0.48 -20.81
N PRO A 68 27.88 -0.54 -20.88
CA PRO A 68 28.68 0.64 -21.20
C PRO A 68 28.33 1.11 -22.61
N SER A 69 28.03 2.40 -22.75
CA SER A 69 27.91 3.08 -24.04
C SER A 69 29.23 2.94 -24.80
N LYS A 70 29.17 2.40 -26.02
CA LYS A 70 30.27 2.49 -26.99
C LYS A 70 30.54 3.94 -27.37
#